data_AF-A0A0K6IJF3-F1
#
_entry.id   AF-A0A0K6IJF3-F1
#
_cell.length_a   1.000
_cell.length_b   1.000
_cell.length_c   1.000
_cell.angle_alpha   90.00
_cell.angle_beta   90.00
_cell.angle_gamma   90.00
#
_symmetry.space_group_name_H-M   'P 1'
#
loop_
_entity.id
_entity.type
_entity.pdbx_description
1 polymer ?
#
loop_
_entity_poly.entity_id
_entity_poly.type
_entity_poly.pdbx_seq_one_letter_code
_entity_poly.pdbx_strand_id
1 'polypeptide(L)' 'MFRIALILGSLVFALPLFAETNATVARINSVYDADTFRVDINDWPDIVGKNIPVRVNGVDAAEIRGKRQKHLLNIVRFN' A
#
# COMPACT_ATOMS: atom_id res chain seq x y z
N MET A 1 -6.69 37.87 -26.00
CA MET A 1 -7.47 36.63 -26.28
C MET A 1 -6.56 35.42 -26.46
N PHE A 2 -5.55 35.45 -27.34
CA PHE A 2 -4.62 34.33 -27.57
C PHE A 2 -3.82 33.88 -26.32
N ARG A 3 -3.39 34.83 -25.48
CA ARG A 3 -2.66 34.53 -24.23
C ARG A 3 -3.48 33.75 -23.19
N ILE A 4 -4.79 34.03 -23.11
CA ILE A 4 -5.69 33.34 -22.17
C ILE A 4 -5.95 31.91 -22.65
N ALA A 5 -6.10 31.72 -23.96
CA ALA A 5 -6.24 30.40 -24.56
C ALA A 5 -5.00 29.52 -24.34
N LEU A 6 -3.79 30.10 -24.38
CA LEU A 6 -2.54 29.37 -24.07
C LEU A 6 -2.47 28.92 -22.61
N ILE A 7 -2.85 29.79 -21.67
CA ILE A 7 -2.83 29.47 -20.23
C ILE A 7 -3.88 28.40 -19.88
N LEU A 8 -5.09 28.52 -20.43
CA LEU A 8 -6.14 27.52 -20.25
C LEU A 8 -5.77 26.18 -20.90
N GLY A 9 -5.20 26.22 -22.10
CA GLY A 9 -4.73 25.02 -22.80
C GLY A 9 -3.62 24.29 -22.02
N SER A 10 -2.64 25.02 -21.47
CA SER A 10 -1.58 24.42 -20.66
C SER A 10 -2.10 23.83 -19.35
N LEU A 11 -3.10 24.47 -18.73
CA LEU A 11 -3.67 23.99 -17.46
C LEU A 11 -4.45 22.69 -17.65
N VAL A 12 -5.24 22.58 -18.72
CA VAL A 12 -6.00 21.36 -19.05
C VAL A 12 -5.06 20.21 -19.42
N PHE A 13 -3.94 20.50 -20.11
CA PHE A 13 -2.95 19.50 -20.49
C PHE A 13 -2.16 18.91 -19.30
N ALA A 14 -2.03 19.62 -18.19
CA ALA A 14 -1.31 19.15 -16.99
C ALA A 14 -2.11 18.20 -16.09
N LEU A 15 -3.45 18.15 -16.21
CA LEU A 15 -4.31 17.32 -15.36
C LEU A 15 -4.01 15.81 -15.39
N PRO A 16 -3.81 15.16 -16.55
CA PRO A 16 -3.63 13.70 -16.60
C PRO A 16 -2.26 13.22 -16.11
N LEU A 17 -1.25 14.10 -15.95
CA LEU A 17 0.10 13.70 -15.53
C LEU A 17 0.14 13.21 -14.06
N PHE A 18 -0.80 13.67 -13.23
CA PHE A 18 -0.88 13.30 -11.81
C PHE A 18 -1.88 12.18 -11.53
N ALA A 19 -2.44 11.56 -12.57
CA ALA A 19 -3.52 10.58 -12.41
C ALA A 19 -3.04 9.14 -12.17
N GLU A 20 -1.75 8.85 -12.35
CA GLU A 20 -1.20 7.51 -12.09
C GLU A 20 -0.90 7.36 -10.60
N THR A 21 -1.87 6.81 -9.86
CA THR A 21 -1.86 6.72 -8.39
C THR A 21 -1.46 5.35 -7.86
N ASN A 22 -1.02 4.43 -8.73
CA ASN A 22 -0.62 3.09 -8.32
C ASN A 22 0.75 3.14 -7.62
N ALA A 23 0.77 2.77 -6.33
CA ALA A 23 2.00 2.61 -5.58
C ALA A 23 2.79 1.41 -6.10
N THR A 24 4.00 1.64 -6.59
CA THR A 24 4.91 0.56 -7.02
C THR A 24 5.90 0.25 -5.91
N VAL A 25 5.87 -1.00 -5.43
CA VAL A 25 6.81 -1.48 -4.41
C VAL A 25 8.18 -1.63 -5.04
N ALA A 26 9.17 -0.92 -4.48
CA ALA A 26 10.56 -1.00 -4.88
C ALA A 26 11.28 -2.18 -4.23
N ARG A 27 11.03 -2.37 -2.93
CA ARG A 27 11.75 -3.32 -2.08
C ARG A 27 10.89 -3.76 -0.91
N ILE A 28 11.04 -5.02 -0.52
CA ILE A 28 10.51 -5.55 0.74
C ILE A 28 11.64 -5.52 1.78
N ASN A 29 11.41 -4.85 2.90
CA ASN A 29 12.41 -4.62 3.94
C ASN A 29 12.36 -5.71 5.02
N SER A 30 11.15 -6.11 5.41
CA SER A 30 10.93 -7.14 6.43
C SER A 30 9.52 -7.69 6.33
N VAL A 31 9.33 -8.97 6.61
CA VAL A 31 8.01 -9.59 6.76
C VAL A 31 7.64 -9.60 8.24
N TYR A 32 6.44 -9.14 8.59
CA TYR A 32 5.97 -9.10 9.98
C TYR A 32 5.00 -10.24 10.28
N ASP A 33 3.91 -10.34 9.51
CA ASP A 33 2.92 -11.43 9.55
C ASP A 33 2.73 -12.00 8.14
N ALA A 34 1.85 -12.99 8.00
CA ALA A 34 1.56 -13.57 6.68
C ALA A 34 0.84 -12.61 5.72
N ASP A 35 0.19 -11.55 6.22
CA ASP A 35 -0.49 -10.52 5.43
C ASP A 35 0.15 -9.12 5.55
N THR A 36 1.12 -8.94 6.44
CA THR A 36 1.69 -7.64 6.81
C THR A 36 3.21 -7.63 6.62
N PHE A 37 3.72 -6.72 5.80
CA PHE A 37 5.16 -6.57 5.53
C PHE A 37 5.55 -5.10 5.36
N ARG A 38 6.84 -4.80 5.52
CA ARG A 38 7.38 -3.45 5.34
C ARG A 38 8.00 -3.29 3.96
N VAL A 39 7.72 -2.16 3.31
CA VAL A 39 8.20 -1.88 1.95
C VAL A 39 8.76 -0.47 1.81
N ASP A 40 9.56 -0.31 0.77
CA ASP A 40 9.85 0.99 0.17
C ASP A 40 9.04 1.14 -1.13
N ILE A 41 8.43 2.31 -1.35
CA ILE A 41 7.66 2.68 -2.55
C ILE A 41 8.46 3.70 -3.35
N ASN A 42 8.61 3.46 -4.65
CA ASN A 42 9.27 4.40 -5.56
C ASN A 42 8.43 5.66 -5.75
N ASP A 43 9.10 6.79 -6.00
CA ASP A 43 8.48 8.07 -6.35
C ASP A 43 7.55 8.67 -5.28
N TRP A 44 7.59 8.12 -4.06
CA TRP A 44 6.87 8.63 -2.90
C TRP A 44 7.82 9.40 -1.97
N PRO A 45 7.36 10.47 -1.29
CA PRO A 45 8.17 11.17 -0.30
C PRO A 45 8.65 10.22 0.80
N ASP A 46 9.90 10.36 1.24
CA ASP A 46 10.55 9.48 2.22
C ASP A 46 9.70 9.18 3.47
N ILE A 47 8.96 10.18 3.97
CA ILE A 47 8.11 10.05 5.16
C ILE A 47 6.92 9.09 4.99
N VAL A 48 6.42 8.90 3.77
CA VAL A 48 5.30 8.00 3.44
C VAL A 48 5.70 6.86 2.49
N GLY A 49 6.92 6.90 1.96
CA GLY A 49 7.41 5.94 0.97
C GLY A 49 8.44 4.95 1.51
N LYS A 50 9.14 5.23 2.61
CA LYS A 50 10.21 4.36 3.12
C LYS A 50 9.80 3.56 4.37
N ASN A 51 10.14 2.28 4.36
CA ASN A 51 9.94 1.34 5.47
C ASN A 51 8.52 1.30 6.05
N ILE A 52 7.52 1.50 5.20
CA ILE A 52 6.11 1.57 5.62
C ILE A 52 5.49 0.17 5.73
N PRO A 53 4.61 -0.08 6.71
CA PRO A 53 3.87 -1.34 6.77
C PRO A 53 2.71 -1.32 5.76
N VAL A 54 2.57 -2.40 4.99
CA VAL A 54 1.48 -2.64 4.05
C VAL A 54 0.79 -3.95 4.41
N ARG A 55 -0.55 -3.95 4.36
CA ARG A 55 -1.38 -5.14 4.51
C ARG A 55 -1.96 -5.56 3.17
N VAL A 56 -2.02 -6.87 2.92
CA VAL A 56 -2.66 -7.42 1.73
C VAL A 56 -4.18 -7.28 1.88
N ASN A 57 -4.80 -6.53 0.98
CA ASN A 57 -6.25 -6.34 0.99
C ASN A 57 -6.97 -7.69 0.78
N GLY A 58 -7.97 -7.98 1.61
CA GLY A 58 -8.76 -9.22 1.54
C GLY A 58 -8.08 -10.45 2.14
N VAL A 59 -6.88 -10.31 2.74
CA VAL A 59 -6.22 -11.38 3.49
C VAL A 59 -6.18 -10.98 4.96
N ASP A 60 -6.72 -11.85 5.82
CA ASP A 60 -6.66 -11.69 7.29
C ASP A 60 -5.85 -12.86 7.86
N ALA A 61 -4.62 -12.58 8.28
CA ALA A 61 -3.73 -13.58 8.83
C ALA A 61 -3.79 -13.63 10.35
N ALA A 62 -3.47 -14.81 10.90
CA ALA A 62 -3.21 -14.95 12.32
C ALA A 62 -1.97 -14.12 12.73
N GLU A 63 -2.17 -13.11 13.57
CA GLU A 63 -1.10 -12.26 14.10
C GLU A 63 -0.09 -13.08 14.94
N ILE A 64 1.20 -13.00 14.61
CA ILE A 64 2.27 -13.80 15.24
C ILE A 64 2.43 -13.46 16.73
N ARG A 65 2.17 -12.21 17.10
CA ARG A 65 2.28 -11.72 18.49
C ARG A 65 0.93 -11.41 19.14
N GLY A 66 -0.17 -11.64 18.43
CA GLY A 66 -1.50 -11.55 19.01
C GLY A 66 -1.68 -12.65 20.05
N LYS A 67 -1.90 -12.28 21.31
CA LYS A 67 -2.34 -13.23 22.35
C LYS A 67 -3.72 -13.76 21.96
N ARG A 68 -3.79 -14.77 21.10
CA ARG A 68 -5.04 -15.51 20.92
C ARG A 68 -5.19 -16.48 22.09
N GLN A 69 -5.89 -16.02 23.12
CA GLN A 69 -6.61 -16.92 24.01
C GLN A 69 -7.57 -17.79 23.16
N LYS A 70 -7.25 -19.07 23.04
CA LYS A 70 -8.24 -20.17 23.14
C LYS A 70 -9.34 -20.33 22.06
N HIS A 71 -9.13 -20.04 20.77
CA HIS A 71 -10.13 -20.43 19.75
C HIS A 71 -9.70 -21.49 18.73
N LEU A 72 -8.40 -21.78 18.55
CA LEU A 72 -7.96 -22.79 17.58
C LEU A 72 -8.01 -24.25 18.08
N LEU A 73 -8.43 -24.50 19.33
CA LEU A 73 -8.41 -25.86 19.89
C LEU A 73 -9.47 -26.82 19.30
N ASN A 74 -10.38 -26.32 18.44
CA ASN A 74 -11.49 -27.11 17.89
C ASN A 74 -11.43 -27.36 16.37
N ILE A 75 -10.42 -26.86 15.65
CA ILE A 75 -10.37 -26.99 14.17
C ILE A 75 -9.53 -28.19 13.71
N VAL A 76 -8.82 -28.88 14.62
CA VAL A 76 -8.11 -30.13 14.31
C VAL A 76 -8.53 -31.23 15.30
N ARG A 77 -9.82 -31.56 15.30
CA ARG A 77 -10.25 -32.93 15.63
C ARG A 77 -10.76 -33.54 14.34
N PHE A 78 -9.86 -34.24 13.65
CA PHE A 78 -10.25 -35.20 12.63
C PHE A 78 -11.10 -36.28 13.32
N ASN A 79 -12.31 -36.48 12.82
CA ASN A 79 -13.08 -37.70 13.00
C ASN A 79 -12.79 -38.58 11.78
#